data_AF-A0A9X3YNV5-F1
#
_entry.id   AF-A0A9X3YNV5-F1
#
_cell.length_a   1.000
_cell.length_b   1.000
_cell.length_c   1.000
_cell.angle_alpha   90.00
_cell.angle_beta   90.00
_cell.angle_gamma   90.00
#
_symmetry.space_group_name_H-M   'P 1'
#
loop_
_entity.id
_entity.type
_entity.pdbx_description
1 polymer ?
#
loop_
_entity_poly.entity_id
_entity_poly.type
_entity_poly.pdbx_seq_one_letter_code
_entity_poly.pdbx_strand_id
1 'polypeptide(L)'
;MRRRIIVASAAVALLAAVCAPANGRQFDAAKDAAVSDRLRVAAALDEIRLATRRTFKVGIHVDIGEMSFPTYLPERPTARDFLLDVNLRAALIDLARTPRIFDLDASHTLQSPLSTIASHTDALLATSQEVVVVVHIVFHDGSKIRIRLSVGREAAYVPGSARDGSGHVLPDPNFDTSAYSGRWYYPPGQAADMTAFLEYMRSLGVTIATGGNAGNGVIVCTWNPTTNTTTCYLPR
;
A
#
# COMPACT_ATOMS: atom_id res chain seq x y z
N MET A 1 18.60 57.59 35.83
CA MET A 1 18.65 58.10 34.44
C MET A 1 17.24 58.11 33.87
N ARG A 2 16.77 59.27 33.39
CA ARG A 2 15.44 59.51 32.81
C ARG A 2 15.49 59.44 31.28
N ARG A 3 14.55 58.74 30.62
CA ARG A 3 14.03 58.99 29.26
C ARG A 3 12.59 58.46 29.21
N ARG A 4 11.57 59.32 29.28
CA ARG A 4 10.87 60.08 28.21
C ARG A 4 10.03 59.21 27.25
N ILE A 5 8.72 59.45 27.35
CA ILE A 5 7.58 59.05 26.52
C ILE A 5 7.66 59.74 25.14
N ILE A 6 7.23 59.04 24.07
CA ILE A 6 6.57 59.67 22.92
C ILE A 6 5.34 58.83 22.56
N VAL A 7 4.17 59.45 22.74
CA VAL A 7 2.89 59.08 22.15
C VAL A 7 2.83 59.72 20.77
N ALA A 8 2.42 58.99 19.74
CA ALA A 8 1.96 59.57 18.48
C ALA A 8 0.61 58.95 18.11
N SER A 9 -0.37 59.84 18.03
CA SER A 9 -1.77 59.64 17.66
C SER A 9 -1.95 60.14 16.23
N ALA A 10 -2.66 59.39 15.38
CA ALA A 10 -3.33 59.80 14.13
C ALA A 10 -3.83 58.53 13.43
N ALA A 11 -4.97 58.44 12.77
CA ALA A 11 -6.13 59.28 12.63
C ALA A 11 -7.25 58.37 12.08
N VAL A 12 -8.48 58.65 12.46
CA VAL A 12 -9.69 58.07 11.87
C VAL A 12 -9.75 58.48 10.40
N ALA A 13 -9.77 57.51 9.49
CA ALA A 13 -10.23 57.69 8.11
C ALA A 13 -11.48 56.82 7.92
N LEU A 14 -12.63 57.43 8.16
CA LEU A 14 -13.94 56.95 7.75
C LEU A 14 -14.21 57.51 6.35
N LEU A 15 -14.26 56.67 5.32
CA LEU A 15 -15.26 56.65 4.23
C LEU A 15 -14.75 55.90 2.97
N ALA A 16 -15.71 55.20 2.36
CA ALA A 16 -15.73 54.66 0.99
C ALA A 16 -15.07 53.30 0.74
N ALA A 17 -15.82 52.23 1.02
CA ALA A 17 -15.84 51.03 0.18
C ALA A 17 -17.31 50.60 0.04
N VAL A 18 -18.05 51.24 -0.87
CA VAL A 18 -18.36 50.67 -2.19
C VAL A 18 -18.82 49.22 -2.04
N CYS A 19 -20.14 49.03 -2.06
CA CYS A 19 -20.77 47.77 -2.48
C CYS A 19 -20.37 47.48 -3.94
N ALA A 20 -19.14 47.02 -4.14
CA ALA A 20 -18.76 46.33 -5.36
C ALA A 20 -19.22 44.88 -5.23
N PRO A 21 -19.71 44.23 -6.29
CA PRO A 21 -20.08 42.83 -6.23
C PRO A 21 -18.84 42.00 -5.84
N ALA A 22 -18.79 41.53 -4.59
CA ALA A 22 -17.68 40.78 -4.01
C ALA A 22 -17.36 39.48 -4.76
N ASN A 23 -18.21 39.07 -5.69
CA ASN A 23 -18.08 37.84 -6.44
C ASN A 23 -16.87 37.86 -7.41
N GLY A 24 -16.49 39.00 -8.00
CA GLY A 24 -15.44 39.04 -9.05
C GLY A 24 -14.03 38.65 -8.59
N ARG A 25 -13.56 39.17 -7.45
CA ARG A 25 -12.21 38.88 -6.93
C ARG A 25 -12.06 37.47 -6.37
N GLN A 26 -13.16 36.86 -5.95
CA GLN A 26 -13.16 35.51 -5.41
C GLN A 26 -12.97 34.46 -6.52
N PHE A 27 -13.46 34.75 -7.73
CA PHE A 27 -13.24 33.89 -8.90
C PHE A 27 -11.78 33.92 -9.40
N ASP A 28 -11.13 35.09 -9.39
CA ASP A 28 -9.73 35.21 -9.82
C ASP A 28 -8.78 34.45 -8.89
N ALA A 29 -8.97 34.58 -7.57
CA ALA A 29 -8.16 33.86 -6.59
C ALA A 29 -8.30 32.33 -6.68
N ALA A 30 -9.51 31.83 -6.91
CA ALA A 30 -9.75 30.39 -7.07
C ALA A 30 -9.08 29.83 -8.34
N LYS A 31 -9.09 30.62 -9.42
CA LYS A 31 -8.42 30.26 -10.68
C LYS A 31 -6.91 30.23 -10.52
N ASP A 32 -6.33 31.22 -9.84
CA ASP A 32 -4.89 31.29 -9.59
C ASP A 32 -4.40 30.13 -8.71
N ALA A 33 -5.18 29.76 -7.69
CA ALA A 33 -4.89 28.59 -6.85
C ALA A 33 -4.87 27.29 -7.67
N ALA A 34 -5.89 27.05 -8.50
CA ALA A 34 -5.97 25.86 -9.36
C ALA A 34 -4.81 25.78 -10.36
N VAL A 35 -4.34 26.92 -10.88
CA VAL A 35 -3.15 26.97 -11.75
C VAL A 35 -1.89 26.61 -10.97
N SER A 36 -1.73 27.13 -9.74
CA SER A 36 -0.60 26.81 -8.87
C SER A 36 -0.52 25.31 -8.56
N ASP A 37 -1.65 24.68 -8.24
CA ASP A 37 -1.71 23.25 -7.92
C ASP A 37 -1.34 22.37 -9.13
N ARG A 38 -1.81 22.73 -10.32
CA ARG A 38 -1.42 22.04 -11.56
C ARG A 38 0.08 22.13 -11.84
N LEU A 39 0.70 23.29 -11.58
CA LEU A 39 2.14 23.46 -11.75
C LEU A 39 2.92 22.59 -10.75
N ARG A 40 2.46 22.49 -9.50
CA ARG A 40 3.07 21.60 -8.49
C ARG A 40 2.96 20.12 -8.89
N VAL A 41 1.79 19.68 -9.36
CA VAL A 41 1.60 18.32 -9.85
C VAL A 41 2.47 18.04 -11.08
N ALA A 42 2.57 18.99 -12.02
CA ALA A 42 3.43 18.83 -13.19
C ALA A 42 4.92 18.69 -12.81
N ALA A 43 5.40 19.48 -11.85
CA ALA A 43 6.76 19.36 -11.33
C ALA A 43 7.00 17.99 -10.67
N ALA A 44 6.09 17.56 -9.80
CA ALA A 44 6.18 16.24 -9.14
C ALA A 44 6.15 15.08 -10.15
N LEU A 45 5.34 15.18 -11.20
CA LEU A 45 5.31 14.20 -12.29
C LEU A 45 6.64 14.17 -13.06
N ASP A 46 7.27 15.31 -13.31
CA ASP A 46 8.58 15.34 -13.97
C ASP A 46 9.68 14.71 -13.11
N GLU A 47 9.67 14.95 -11.79
CA GLU A 47 10.57 14.27 -10.85
C GLU A 47 10.40 12.75 -10.89
N ILE A 48 9.16 12.26 -10.83
CA ILE A 48 8.86 10.82 -10.96
C ILE A 48 9.31 10.29 -12.33
N ARG A 49 9.06 11.04 -13.41
CA ARG A 49 9.45 10.65 -14.76
C ARG A 49 10.96 10.48 -14.85
N LEU A 50 11.74 11.39 -14.27
CA LEU A 50 13.20 11.32 -14.26
C LEU A 50 13.68 10.12 -13.43
N ALA A 51 13.14 9.93 -12.23
CA ALA A 51 13.51 8.84 -11.32
C ALA A 51 13.14 7.45 -11.87
N THR A 52 12.00 7.32 -12.54
CA THR A 52 11.49 6.04 -13.08
C THR A 52 11.95 5.75 -14.50
N ARG A 53 12.97 6.47 -15.01
CA ARG A 53 13.45 6.35 -16.40
C ARG A 53 12.30 6.45 -17.42
N ARG A 54 11.34 7.35 -17.16
CA ARG A 54 10.17 7.67 -17.98
C ARG A 54 9.07 6.60 -18.03
N THR A 55 9.07 5.64 -17.10
CA THR A 55 8.06 4.56 -17.09
C THR A 55 6.85 4.86 -16.20
N PHE A 56 6.94 5.83 -15.28
CA PHE A 56 5.91 6.14 -14.27
C PHE A 56 5.45 4.93 -13.45
N LYS A 57 6.30 3.90 -13.39
CA LYS A 57 6.12 2.69 -12.60
C LYS A 57 7.21 2.67 -11.54
N VAL A 58 6.81 2.56 -10.28
CA VAL A 58 7.74 2.41 -9.17
C VAL A 58 7.25 1.39 -8.17
N GLY A 59 8.20 0.61 -7.64
CA GLY A 59 8.01 -0.24 -6.47
C GLY A 59 8.54 0.48 -5.24
N ILE A 60 7.74 0.57 -4.19
CA ILE A 60 8.14 1.14 -2.89
C ILE A 60 8.10 0.03 -1.86
N HIS A 61 9.11 -0.06 -1.01
CA HIS A 61 9.17 -1.04 0.07
C HIS A 61 8.75 -0.36 1.37
N VAL A 62 7.71 -0.90 1.99
CA VAL A 62 7.17 -0.37 3.24
C VAL A 62 7.26 -1.47 4.29
N ASP A 63 8.12 -1.27 5.26
CA ASP A 63 8.20 -2.13 6.43
C ASP A 63 7.12 -1.70 7.44
N ILE A 64 6.21 -2.61 7.76
CA ILE A 64 5.14 -2.37 8.74
C ILE A 64 5.42 -3.06 10.08
N GLY A 65 6.60 -3.66 10.25
CA GLY A 65 6.98 -4.37 11.47
C GLY A 65 7.00 -3.49 12.72
N GLU A 66 7.18 -2.17 12.56
CA GLU A 66 7.16 -1.18 13.65
C GLU A 66 5.79 -0.52 13.85
N MET A 67 4.80 -0.82 13.01
CA MET A 67 3.48 -0.20 13.09
C MET A 67 2.67 -0.81 14.24
N SER A 68 1.94 0.05 14.98
CA SER A 68 0.99 -0.44 15.97
C SER A 68 -0.30 -0.91 15.30
N PHE A 69 -0.72 -2.13 15.62
CA PHE A 69 -1.98 -2.70 15.16
C PHE A 69 -3.04 -2.65 16.28
N PRO A 70 -4.33 -2.62 15.94
CA PRO A 70 -5.41 -2.67 16.93
C PRO A 70 -5.30 -3.91 17.83
N THR A 71 -5.81 -3.82 19.05
CA THR A 71 -5.69 -4.87 20.09
C THR A 71 -6.31 -6.23 19.73
N TYR A 72 -7.19 -6.30 18.73
CA TYR A 72 -7.72 -7.56 18.22
C TYR A 72 -6.73 -8.32 17.32
N LEU A 73 -5.61 -7.68 16.94
CA LEU A 73 -4.43 -8.26 16.30
C LEU A 73 -3.20 -8.03 17.22
N PRO A 74 -3.16 -8.70 18.39
CA PRO A 74 -2.10 -8.48 19.37
C PRO A 74 -0.72 -8.99 18.92
N GLU A 75 -0.67 -9.72 17.80
CA GLU A 75 0.54 -10.29 17.21
C GLU A 75 1.04 -9.43 16.04
N ARG A 76 2.34 -9.51 15.73
CA ARG A 76 2.91 -8.88 14.54
C ARG A 76 2.34 -9.61 13.32
N PRO A 77 1.41 -9.00 12.56
CA PRO A 77 0.70 -9.72 11.51
C PRO A 77 1.67 -10.19 10.42
N THR A 78 1.26 -11.21 9.69
CA THR A 78 1.98 -11.79 8.56
C THR A 78 1.17 -11.65 7.28
N ALA A 79 1.78 -11.96 6.14
CA ALA A 79 1.08 -12.01 4.86
C ALA A 79 -0.07 -13.02 4.86
N ARG A 80 -0.01 -14.08 5.69
CA ARG A 80 -1.11 -15.04 5.86
C ARG A 80 -2.31 -14.41 6.55
N ASP A 81 -2.06 -13.68 7.63
CA ASP A 81 -3.12 -13.00 8.39
C ASP A 81 -3.82 -11.97 7.50
N PHE A 82 -3.08 -11.27 6.63
CA PHE A 82 -3.67 -10.38 5.63
C PHE A 82 -4.62 -11.11 4.67
N LEU A 83 -4.28 -12.33 4.24
CA LEU A 83 -5.13 -13.10 3.32
C LEU A 83 -6.40 -13.58 4.02
N LEU A 84 -6.31 -13.99 5.28
CA LEU A 84 -7.43 -14.57 6.04
C LEU A 84 -8.33 -13.51 6.67
N ASP A 85 -7.77 -12.42 7.17
CA ASP A 85 -8.50 -11.38 7.89
C ASP A 85 -8.92 -10.24 6.94
N VAL A 86 -10.23 -10.13 6.70
CA VAL A 86 -10.82 -9.08 5.88
C VAL A 86 -10.63 -7.67 6.47
N ASN A 87 -10.63 -7.54 7.80
CA ASN A 87 -10.48 -6.25 8.48
C ASN A 87 -9.04 -5.77 8.41
N LEU A 88 -8.06 -6.66 8.64
CA LEU A 88 -6.64 -6.33 8.47
C LEU A 88 -6.35 -5.88 7.03
N ARG A 89 -6.89 -6.61 6.06
CA ARG A 89 -6.74 -6.28 4.64
C ARG A 89 -7.35 -4.94 4.29
N ALA A 90 -8.58 -4.66 4.76
CA ALA A 90 -9.20 -3.35 4.58
C ALA A 90 -8.34 -2.24 5.19
N ALA A 91 -7.87 -2.41 6.43
CA ALA A 91 -7.04 -1.43 7.12
C ALA A 91 -5.71 -1.15 6.39
N LEU A 92 -5.03 -2.17 5.88
CA LEU A 92 -3.78 -2.00 5.11
C LEU A 92 -4.02 -1.38 3.72
N ILE A 93 -5.13 -1.71 3.06
CA ILE A 93 -5.55 -1.06 1.82
C ILE A 93 -5.86 0.41 2.05
N ASP A 94 -6.56 0.74 3.14
CA ASP A 94 -6.86 2.11 3.52
C ASP A 94 -5.60 2.90 3.87
N LEU A 95 -4.67 2.30 4.63
CA LEU A 95 -3.38 2.91 4.91
C LEU A 95 -2.62 3.23 3.62
N ALA A 96 -2.60 2.30 2.65
CA ALA A 96 -1.93 2.48 1.36
C ALA A 96 -2.54 3.61 0.50
N ARG A 97 -3.75 4.09 0.83
CA ARG A 97 -4.37 5.26 0.20
C ARG A 97 -3.95 6.59 0.84
N THR A 98 -3.40 6.55 2.06
CA THR A 98 -2.98 7.76 2.76
C THR A 98 -1.56 8.16 2.38
N PRO A 99 -1.23 9.48 2.33
CA PRO A 99 0.15 9.92 2.11
C PRO A 99 1.16 9.33 3.11
N ARG A 100 0.67 8.98 4.31
CA ARG A 100 1.46 8.38 5.38
C ARG A 100 2.19 7.10 4.96
N ILE A 101 1.67 6.33 4.00
CA ILE A 101 2.35 5.12 3.50
C ILE A 101 3.73 5.43 2.91
N PHE A 102 3.89 6.62 2.32
CA PHE A 102 5.16 7.07 1.75
C PHE A 102 6.12 7.60 2.81
N ASP A 103 5.59 8.02 3.97
CA ASP A 103 6.39 8.51 5.09
C ASP A 103 7.04 7.39 5.90
N LEU A 104 6.60 6.15 5.69
CA LEU A 104 7.16 4.97 6.35
C LEU A 104 8.53 4.57 5.78
N ASP A 105 8.91 5.08 4.61
CA ASP A 105 10.26 4.93 4.05
C ASP A 105 10.87 6.31 3.78
N ALA A 106 11.42 6.91 4.84
CA ALA A 106 12.08 8.22 4.79
C ALA A 106 13.32 8.26 3.87
N SER A 107 13.79 7.11 3.38
CA SER A 107 14.93 7.03 2.46
C SER A 107 14.54 7.17 0.98
N HIS A 108 13.24 7.12 0.68
CA HIS A 108 12.77 7.09 -0.70
C HIS A 108 12.74 8.50 -1.32
N THR A 109 13.56 8.72 -2.36
CA THR A 109 13.64 9.99 -3.11
C THR A 109 12.33 10.41 -3.78
N LEU A 110 11.33 9.55 -3.80
CA LEU A 110 10.01 9.80 -4.37
C LEU A 110 8.94 10.17 -3.33
N GLN A 111 9.28 10.18 -2.05
CA GLN A 111 8.31 10.50 -0.99
C GLN A 111 7.66 11.86 -1.23
N SER A 112 8.45 12.92 -1.44
CA SER A 112 7.98 14.28 -1.67
C SER A 112 7.09 14.42 -2.94
N PRO A 113 7.51 13.95 -4.13
CA PRO A 113 6.65 14.06 -5.30
C PRO A 113 5.40 13.18 -5.20
N LEU A 114 5.46 12.00 -4.58
CA LEU A 114 4.28 11.13 -4.38
C LEU A 114 3.30 11.72 -3.37
N SER A 115 3.77 12.29 -2.25
CA SER A 115 2.91 12.98 -1.28
C SER A 115 2.25 14.22 -1.89
N THR A 116 2.99 14.95 -2.76
CA THR A 116 2.46 16.10 -3.50
C THR A 116 1.35 15.67 -4.46
N ILE A 117 1.54 14.59 -5.21
CA ILE A 117 0.50 14.06 -6.11
C ILE A 117 -0.71 13.55 -5.32
N ALA A 118 -0.49 12.84 -4.23
CA ALA A 118 -1.57 12.31 -3.38
C ALA A 118 -2.40 13.41 -2.71
N SER A 119 -1.80 14.57 -2.41
CA SER A 119 -2.51 15.73 -1.82
C SER A 119 -3.24 16.61 -2.85
N HIS A 120 -2.95 16.44 -4.14
CA HIS A 120 -3.54 17.24 -5.24
C HIS A 120 -4.15 16.35 -6.33
N THR A 121 -4.87 15.29 -5.93
CA THR A 121 -5.46 14.31 -6.87
C THR A 121 -6.35 14.95 -7.93
N ASP A 122 -7.10 15.99 -7.57
CA ASP A 122 -8.01 16.69 -8.50
C ASP A 122 -7.27 17.34 -9.67
N ALA A 123 -6.07 17.87 -9.40
CA ALA A 123 -5.22 18.44 -10.43
C ALA A 123 -4.59 17.35 -11.33
N LEU A 124 -4.31 16.16 -10.78
CA LEU A 124 -3.83 15.02 -11.58
C LEU A 124 -4.93 14.45 -12.49
N LEU A 125 -6.19 14.38 -12.05
CA LEU A 125 -7.29 13.85 -12.86
C LEU A 125 -7.50 14.61 -14.18
N ALA A 126 -6.99 15.85 -14.27
CA ALA A 126 -6.97 16.63 -15.51
C ALA A 126 -5.89 16.17 -16.52
N THR A 127 -5.01 15.23 -16.14
CA THR A 127 -3.94 14.69 -16.98
C THR A 127 -4.34 13.36 -17.60
N SER A 128 -3.83 13.04 -18.79
CA SER A 128 -4.15 11.80 -19.51
C SER A 128 -3.27 10.59 -19.12
N GLN A 129 -2.34 10.76 -18.18
CA GLN A 129 -1.37 9.74 -17.80
C GLN A 129 -1.75 9.07 -16.48
N GLU A 130 -1.73 7.73 -16.46
CA GLU A 130 -1.92 6.95 -15.24
C GLU A 130 -0.56 6.75 -14.53
N VAL A 131 -0.47 7.18 -13.27
CA VAL A 131 0.66 6.84 -12.39
C VAL A 131 0.29 5.59 -11.60
N VAL A 132 1.10 4.55 -11.75
CA VAL A 132 0.90 3.26 -11.06
C VAL A 132 2.04 3.03 -10.08
N VAL A 133 1.69 3.00 -8.80
CA VAL A 133 2.59 2.70 -7.69
C VAL A 133 2.31 1.30 -7.20
N VAL A 134 3.35 0.48 -7.05
CA VAL A 134 3.25 -0.83 -6.42
C VAL A 134 3.90 -0.76 -5.06
N VAL A 135 3.10 -0.84 -4.01
CA VAL A 135 3.58 -0.84 -2.63
C VAL A 135 3.83 -2.29 -2.22
N HIS A 136 5.09 -2.58 -1.90
CA HIS A 136 5.53 -3.84 -1.31
C HIS A 136 5.47 -3.69 0.19
N ILE A 137 4.43 -4.26 0.81
CA ILE A 137 4.34 -4.31 2.27
C ILE A 137 5.15 -5.51 2.73
N VAL A 138 6.12 -5.25 3.60
CA VAL A 138 6.97 -6.27 4.25
C VAL A 138 6.58 -6.33 5.72
N PHE A 139 6.19 -7.52 6.17
CA PHE A 139 5.83 -7.80 7.54
C PHE A 139 7.07 -8.18 8.37
N HIS A 140 6.91 -8.20 9.69
CA HIS A 140 8.01 -8.47 10.61
C HIS A 140 8.67 -9.85 10.41
N ASP A 141 7.90 -10.87 10.01
CA ASP A 141 8.42 -12.21 9.72
C ASP A 141 9.12 -12.32 8.34
N GLY A 142 9.26 -11.20 7.63
CA GLY A 142 9.82 -11.13 6.28
C GLY A 142 8.83 -11.52 5.17
N SER A 143 7.62 -11.95 5.54
CA SER A 143 6.54 -12.18 4.57
C SER A 143 6.14 -10.87 3.91
N LYS A 144 5.55 -10.94 2.71
CA LYS A 144 5.28 -9.74 1.91
C LYS A 144 4.07 -9.89 1.01
N ILE A 145 3.42 -8.76 0.74
CA ILE A 145 2.31 -8.63 -0.20
C ILE A 145 2.56 -7.45 -1.13
N ARG A 146 1.81 -7.39 -2.24
CA ARG A 146 1.81 -6.21 -3.13
C ARG A 146 0.43 -5.59 -3.16
N ILE A 147 0.40 -4.28 -2.97
CA ILE A 147 -0.79 -3.44 -3.19
C ILE A 147 -0.50 -2.54 -4.38
N ARG A 148 -1.42 -2.53 -5.34
CA ARG A 148 -1.38 -1.63 -6.48
C ARG A 148 -2.20 -0.39 -6.14
N LEU A 149 -1.56 0.76 -6.20
CA LEU A 149 -2.18 2.08 -6.12
C LEU A 149 -2.10 2.72 -7.50
N SER A 150 -3.24 2.90 -8.14
CA SER A 150 -3.37 3.74 -9.33
C SER A 150 -3.96 5.07 -8.88
N VAL A 151 -3.33 6.19 -9.20
CA VAL A 151 -3.82 7.49 -8.71
C VAL A 151 -5.22 7.78 -9.30
N GLY A 152 -6.15 8.23 -8.46
CA GLY A 152 -7.55 8.42 -8.83
C GLY A 152 -8.39 7.15 -8.89
N ARG A 153 -7.81 5.99 -8.52
CA ARG A 153 -8.53 4.72 -8.35
C ARG A 153 -8.32 4.19 -6.95
N GLU A 154 -9.20 3.26 -6.58
CA GLU A 154 -9.06 2.52 -5.34
C GLU A 154 -7.78 1.68 -5.33
N ALA A 155 -7.03 1.75 -4.22
CA ALA A 155 -5.94 0.83 -3.98
C ALA A 155 -6.48 -0.60 -3.90
N ALA A 156 -5.78 -1.54 -4.53
CA ALA A 156 -6.21 -2.92 -4.63
C ALA A 156 -5.04 -3.88 -4.33
N TYR A 157 -5.35 -4.96 -3.60
CA TYR A 157 -4.44 -6.09 -3.46
C TYR A 157 -4.13 -6.69 -4.85
N VAL A 158 -2.87 -7.09 -5.08
CA VAL A 158 -2.47 -7.80 -6.29
C VAL A 158 -2.57 -9.31 -6.04
N PRO A 159 -3.51 -10.03 -6.67
CA PRO A 159 -3.67 -11.47 -6.47
C PRO A 159 -2.39 -12.26 -6.80
N GLY A 160 -2.12 -13.30 -6.02
CA GLY A 160 -0.96 -14.18 -6.13
C GLY A 160 0.36 -13.51 -5.74
N SER A 161 0.31 -12.31 -5.17
CA SER A 161 1.51 -11.57 -4.76
C SER A 161 2.02 -11.93 -3.37
N ALA A 162 1.18 -12.55 -2.54
CA ALA A 162 1.54 -12.90 -1.18
C ALA A 162 2.69 -13.91 -1.15
N ARG A 163 3.66 -13.65 -0.29
CA ARG A 163 4.80 -14.52 -0.02
C ARG A 163 4.99 -14.66 1.47
N ASP A 164 5.38 -15.84 1.93
CA ASP A 164 5.80 -16.06 3.32
C ASP A 164 7.23 -15.53 3.57
N GLY A 165 7.73 -15.68 4.81
CA GLY A 165 9.09 -15.25 5.19
C GLY A 165 10.21 -15.95 4.42
N SER A 166 9.95 -17.15 3.90
CA SER A 166 10.89 -17.92 3.07
C SER A 166 10.84 -17.54 1.58
N GLY A 167 9.90 -16.70 1.17
CA GLY A 167 9.74 -16.23 -0.21
C GLY A 167 8.88 -17.13 -1.10
N HIS A 168 8.21 -18.12 -0.52
CA HIS A 168 7.25 -18.98 -1.21
C HIS A 168 5.91 -18.28 -1.45
N VAL A 169 5.25 -18.60 -2.57
CA VAL A 169 3.90 -18.10 -2.88
C VAL A 169 2.89 -18.69 -1.91
N LEU A 170 2.13 -17.80 -1.26
CA LEU A 170 0.91 -18.17 -0.52
C LEU A 170 -0.26 -18.16 -1.50
N PRO A 171 -1.01 -19.27 -1.63
CA PRO A 171 -2.21 -19.28 -2.46
C PRO A 171 -3.27 -18.31 -1.92
N ASP A 172 -3.95 -17.56 -2.78
CA ASP A 172 -5.03 -16.68 -2.33
C ASP A 172 -6.28 -17.47 -1.95
N PRO A 173 -7.02 -17.05 -0.91
CA PRO A 173 -8.24 -17.72 -0.45
C PRO A 173 -9.45 -17.48 -1.38
N ASN A 174 -9.23 -17.19 -2.67
CA ASN A 174 -10.32 -16.88 -3.59
C ASN A 174 -11.25 -18.10 -3.69
N PHE A 175 -12.43 -17.98 -3.06
CA PHE A 175 -13.40 -19.05 -2.82
C PHE A 175 -13.97 -19.66 -4.12
N ASP A 176 -13.80 -18.96 -5.25
CA ASP A 176 -14.28 -19.37 -6.57
C ASP A 176 -13.19 -19.87 -7.52
N THR A 177 -11.90 -19.85 -7.12
CA THR A 177 -10.83 -20.46 -7.92
C THR A 177 -10.63 -21.93 -7.55
N SER A 178 -11.07 -22.81 -8.44
CA SER A 178 -10.70 -24.22 -8.43
C SER A 178 -9.17 -24.39 -8.47
N ALA A 179 -8.66 -25.28 -7.62
CA ALA A 179 -7.33 -25.90 -7.73
C ALA A 179 -6.10 -25.12 -7.23
N TYR A 180 -5.69 -25.37 -5.98
CA TYR A 180 -4.31 -25.14 -5.58
C TYR A 180 -3.44 -26.33 -6.01
N SER A 181 -2.59 -26.14 -7.01
CA SER A 181 -1.56 -27.12 -7.40
C SER A 181 -0.19 -26.46 -7.43
N GLY A 182 0.82 -27.15 -6.91
CA GLY A 182 2.15 -26.57 -6.81
C GLY A 182 3.12 -27.40 -5.99
N ARG A 183 4.35 -26.90 -5.93
CA ARG A 183 5.44 -27.49 -5.17
C ARG A 183 6.17 -26.39 -4.41
N TRP A 184 6.37 -26.61 -3.12
CA TRP A 184 7.04 -25.70 -2.19
C TRP A 184 8.21 -26.42 -1.55
N TYR A 185 9.35 -25.75 -1.39
CA TYR A 185 10.55 -26.37 -0.85
C TYR A 185 11.10 -25.57 0.33
N TYR A 186 10.94 -26.13 1.52
CA TYR A 186 11.46 -25.56 2.75
C TYR A 186 12.79 -26.26 3.10
N PRO A 187 13.95 -25.59 2.95
CA PRO A 187 15.23 -26.17 3.31
C PRO A 187 15.33 -26.45 4.83
N PRO A 188 16.30 -27.27 5.26
CA PRO A 188 16.60 -27.46 6.67
C PRO A 188 16.76 -26.12 7.39
N GLY A 189 16.10 -25.95 8.53
CA GLY A 189 16.06 -24.69 9.29
C GLY A 189 14.78 -23.87 9.11
N GLN A 190 13.93 -24.18 8.13
CA GLN A 190 12.64 -23.50 7.89
C GLN A 190 11.42 -24.33 8.32
N ALA A 191 11.57 -25.16 9.36
CA ALA A 191 10.49 -26.02 9.84
C ALA A 191 9.27 -25.21 10.34
N ALA A 192 9.51 -24.03 10.94
CA ALA A 192 8.44 -23.15 11.39
C ALA A 192 7.61 -22.60 10.22
N ASP A 193 8.26 -22.13 9.16
CA ASP A 193 7.59 -21.64 7.94
C ASP A 193 6.79 -22.76 7.27
N MET A 194 7.38 -23.95 7.17
CA MET A 194 6.70 -25.13 6.62
C MET A 194 5.45 -25.49 7.43
N THR A 195 5.54 -25.53 8.76
CA THR A 195 4.40 -25.83 9.64
C THR A 195 3.30 -24.80 9.46
N ALA A 196 3.64 -23.52 9.48
CA ALA A 196 2.66 -22.46 9.38
C ALA A 196 2.09 -22.32 7.95
N PHE A 197 2.82 -22.73 6.92
CA PHE A 197 2.26 -22.94 5.58
C PHE A 197 1.22 -24.08 5.56
N LEU A 198 1.48 -25.21 6.23
CA LEU A 198 0.52 -26.32 6.30
C LEU A 198 -0.75 -25.93 7.06
N GLU A 199 -0.62 -25.18 8.15
CA GLU A 199 -1.76 -24.63 8.89
C GLU A 199 -2.59 -23.69 8.01
N TYR A 200 -1.93 -22.81 7.25
CA TYR A 200 -2.59 -21.98 6.25
C TYR A 200 -3.36 -22.82 5.22
N MET A 201 -2.73 -23.83 4.63
CA MET A 201 -3.40 -24.72 3.67
C MET A 201 -4.60 -25.46 4.29
N ARG A 202 -4.50 -25.89 5.55
CA ARG A 202 -5.65 -26.49 6.28
C ARG A 202 -6.79 -25.49 6.46
N SER A 203 -6.48 -24.22 6.76
CA SER A 203 -7.51 -23.17 6.88
C SER A 203 -8.28 -22.92 5.57
N LEU A 204 -7.64 -23.20 4.43
CA LEU A 204 -8.26 -23.17 3.10
C LEU A 204 -9.03 -24.47 2.75
N GLY A 205 -9.13 -25.43 3.67
CA GLY A 205 -9.81 -26.72 3.46
C GLY A 205 -8.98 -27.77 2.71
N VAL A 206 -7.67 -27.56 2.58
CA VAL A 206 -6.79 -28.50 1.88
C VAL A 206 -6.48 -29.72 2.75
N THR A 207 -6.60 -30.91 2.17
CA THR A 207 -6.27 -32.16 2.86
C THR A 207 -4.75 -32.36 2.89
N ILE A 208 -4.19 -32.66 4.06
CA ILE A 208 -2.76 -32.96 4.21
C ILE A 208 -2.58 -34.46 4.38
N ALA A 209 -1.85 -35.08 3.44
CA ALA A 209 -1.56 -36.52 3.45
C ALA A 209 -0.06 -36.77 3.67
N THR A 210 0.27 -37.76 4.48
CA THR A 210 1.64 -38.24 4.67
C THR A 210 1.94 -39.39 3.71
N GLY A 211 3.08 -39.36 3.02
CA GLY A 211 3.51 -40.51 2.22
C GLY A 211 3.51 -40.34 0.71
N GLY A 212 3.52 -39.11 0.20
CA GLY A 212 3.78 -38.89 -1.23
C GLY A 212 5.26 -39.04 -1.56
N ASN A 213 5.57 -39.21 -2.86
CA ASN A 213 6.95 -39.21 -3.39
C ASN A 213 7.55 -37.79 -3.40
N ALA A 214 7.40 -37.03 -2.32
CA ALA A 214 8.02 -35.73 -2.16
C ALA A 214 9.41 -35.91 -1.50
N GLY A 215 10.42 -35.17 -1.97
CA GLY A 215 11.72 -35.15 -1.31
C GLY A 215 11.65 -34.44 0.05
N ASN A 216 12.64 -34.67 0.93
CA ASN A 216 12.71 -34.00 2.23
C ASN A 216 12.55 -32.47 2.11
N GLY A 217 11.68 -31.89 2.93
CA GLY A 217 11.37 -30.46 2.90
C GLY A 217 10.48 -30.00 1.73
N VAL A 218 10.03 -30.92 0.86
CA VAL A 218 9.16 -30.59 -0.27
C VAL A 218 7.70 -30.88 0.05
N ILE A 219 6.83 -29.88 -0.09
CA ILE A 219 5.37 -30.08 -0.08
C ILE A 219 4.88 -30.07 -1.53
N VAL A 220 4.13 -31.09 -1.93
CA VAL A 220 3.53 -31.16 -3.27
C VAL A 220 2.01 -31.19 -3.13
N CYS A 221 1.32 -30.20 -3.67
CA CYS A 221 -0.14 -30.17 -3.68
C CYS A 221 -0.68 -30.47 -5.08
N THR A 222 -1.66 -31.36 -5.13
CA THR A 222 -2.36 -31.74 -6.35
C THR A 222 -3.85 -31.51 -6.16
N TRP A 223 -4.49 -30.92 -7.17
CA TRP A 223 -5.94 -30.80 -7.21
C TRP A 223 -6.55 -31.94 -8.02
N ASN A 224 -7.62 -32.53 -7.49
CA ASN A 224 -8.43 -33.50 -8.18
C ASN A 224 -9.73 -32.83 -8.64
N PRO A 225 -9.93 -32.61 -9.96
CA PRO A 225 -11.14 -31.98 -10.48
C PRO A 225 -12.40 -32.83 -10.28
N THR A 226 -12.26 -34.16 -10.22
CA THR A 226 -13.40 -35.08 -10.10
C THR A 226 -14.03 -35.02 -8.72
N THR A 227 -13.21 -34.92 -7.67
CA THR A 227 -13.66 -34.81 -6.28
C THR A 227 -13.71 -33.36 -5.80
N ASN A 228 -13.24 -32.41 -6.62
CA ASN A 228 -13.02 -31.01 -6.26
C ASN A 228 -12.22 -30.83 -4.95
N THR A 229 -11.24 -31.70 -4.71
CA THR A 229 -10.40 -31.68 -3.49
C THR A 229 -8.95 -31.41 -3.85
N THR A 230 -8.28 -30.57 -3.05
CA THR A 230 -6.82 -30.46 -3.07
C THR A 230 -6.22 -31.32 -1.97
N THR A 231 -5.19 -32.08 -2.31
CA THR A 231 -4.38 -32.85 -1.36
C THR A 231 -2.93 -32.40 -1.45
N CYS A 232 -2.33 -32.01 -0.33
CA CYS A 232 -0.90 -31.77 -0.19
C CYS A 232 -0.21 -32.97 0.44
N TYR A 233 0.85 -33.44 -0.19
CA TYR A 233 1.66 -34.56 0.26
C TYR A 233 2.92 -34.06 0.96
N LEU A 234 3.13 -34.59 2.16
CA LEU A 234 4.36 -34.43 2.93
C LEU A 234 5.36 -35.54 2.59
N PRO A 235 6.67 -35.24 2.62
CA PRO A 235 7.71 -36.27 2.55
C PRO A 235 7.60 -37.17 3.79
N ARG A 236 7.98 -38.44 3.64
CA ARG A 236 8.03 -39.39 4.76
C ARG A 236 9.22 -39.14 5.66
#